data_AF-A0A843FP23-F1
#
_entry.id   AF-A0A843FP23-F1
#
_cell.length_a   1.000
_cell.length_b   1.000
_cell.length_c   1.000
_cell.angle_alpha   90.00
_cell.angle_beta   90.00
_cell.angle_gamma   90.00
#
_symmetry.space_group_name_H-M   'P 1'
#
loop_
_entity.id
_entity.type
_entity.pdbx_description
1 polymer ?
#
loop_
_entity_poly.entity_id
_entity_poly.type
_entity_poly.pdbx_seq_one_letter_code
_entity_poly.pdbx_strand_id
1 'polypeptide(L)' 'SAVDVYTADFLTIPPTLTGMPHLSVPCGYSDGMPVGLMFTSDHWNEDVLLSAAVEWEKGFEMKRPEVKA' A
#
# COMPACT_ATOMS: atom_id res chain seq x y z
N SER A 1 -5.31 19.31 -14.44
CA SER A 1 -6.77 19.43 -14.62
C SER A 1 -7.48 18.63 -13.53
N ALA A 2 -8.79 18.80 -13.31
CA ALA A 2 -9.52 17.98 -12.32
C ALA A 2 -9.46 16.47 -12.65
N VAL A 3 -9.34 16.14 -13.94
CA VAL A 3 -9.22 14.75 -14.43
C VAL A 3 -7.87 14.13 -14.07
N ASP A 4 -6.79 14.91 -14.10
CA ASP A 4 -5.45 14.43 -13.73
C ASP A 4 -5.36 14.07 -12.23
N VAL A 5 -6.03 14.85 -11.37
CA VAL A 5 -6.10 14.58 -9.92
C VAL A 5 -6.86 13.29 -9.66
N TYR A 6 -7.99 13.07 -10.35
CA TYR A 6 -8.79 11.84 -10.24
C TYR A 6 -8.08 10.59 -10.77
N THR A 7 -7.07 10.75 -11.62
CA THR A 7 -6.30 9.61 -12.13
C THR A 7 -5.18 9.23 -11.16
N ALA A 8 -4.81 10.12 -10.24
CA ALA A 8 -3.72 9.89 -9.29
C ALA A 8 -4.04 8.81 -8.24
N ASP A 9 -5.32 8.62 -7.91
CA ASP A 9 -5.83 7.67 -6.92
C ASP A 9 -6.57 6.48 -7.56
N PHE A 10 -6.40 6.28 -8.87
CA PHE A 10 -7.05 5.20 -9.62
C PHE A 10 -6.87 3.82 -8.98
N LEU A 11 -5.70 3.55 -8.39
CA LEU A 11 -5.39 2.27 -7.75
C LEU A 11 -5.89 2.16 -6.30
N THR A 12 -6.28 3.27 -5.66
CA THR A 12 -6.67 3.31 -4.24
C THR A 12 -8.17 3.58 -4.03
N ILE A 13 -8.86 4.15 -5.02
CA ILE A 13 -10.32 4.37 -4.97
C ILE A 13 -11.11 3.06 -4.87
N PRO A 14 -10.87 2.00 -5.68
CA PRO A 14 -11.76 0.85 -5.71
C PRO A 14 -11.98 0.16 -4.35
N PRO A 15 -10.94 -0.17 -3.54
CA PRO A 15 -11.15 -0.80 -2.24
C PRO A 15 -11.79 0.17 -1.23
N THR A 16 -11.52 1.48 -1.32
CA THR A 16 -12.19 2.50 -0.50
C THR A 16 -13.68 2.58 -0.80
N LEU A 17 -14.05 2.61 -2.09
CA LEU A 17 -15.45 2.74 -2.53
C LEU A 17 -16.29 1.50 -2.18
N THR A 18 -15.67 0.33 -2.23
CA THR A 18 -16.33 -0.95 -1.91
C THR A 18 -16.33 -1.28 -0.43
N GLY A 19 -15.59 -0.52 0.40
CA GLY A 19 -15.40 -0.81 1.82
C GLY A 19 -14.60 -2.08 2.08
N MET A 20 -13.79 -2.53 1.11
CA MET A 20 -12.93 -3.69 1.28
C MET A 20 -11.72 -3.33 2.16
N PRO A 21 -11.35 -4.18 3.14
CA PRO A 21 -10.14 -3.97 3.91
C PRO A 21 -8.90 -3.98 2.99
N HIS A 22 -8.05 -2.98 3.14
CA HIS A 22 -6.84 -2.84 2.35
C HIS A 22 -5.74 -2.12 3.14
N LEU A 23 -4.49 -2.46 2.86
CA LEU A 23 -3.31 -1.81 3.43
C LEU A 23 -2.19 -1.72 2.39
N SER A 24 -1.25 -0.80 2.62
CA SER A 24 -0.07 -0.65 1.77
C SER A 24 1.18 -1.10 2.53
N VAL A 25 2.00 -1.93 1.87
CA VAL A 25 3.32 -2.35 2.35
C VAL A 25 4.41 -1.82 1.42
N PRO A 26 5.61 -1.49 1.93
CA PRO A 26 6.72 -1.16 1.04
C PRO A 26 7.16 -2.41 0.26
N CYS A 27 7.40 -2.26 -1.04
CA CYS A 27 7.77 -3.39 -1.90
C CYS A 27 9.02 -3.14 -2.75
N GLY A 28 9.55 -1.91 -2.74
CA GLY A 28 10.78 -1.61 -3.44
C GLY A 28 11.11 -0.13 -3.43
N TYR A 29 12.12 0.21 -4.24
CA TYR A 29 12.55 1.58 -4.47
C TYR A 29 12.82 1.75 -5.97
N SER A 30 12.33 2.83 -6.56
CA SER A 30 12.61 3.23 -7.94
C SER A 30 13.08 4.67 -7.95
N ASP A 31 14.16 4.96 -8.66
CA ASP A 31 14.70 6.33 -8.80
C ASP A 31 14.92 7.06 -7.47
N GLY A 32 15.32 6.30 -6.44
CA GLY A 32 15.52 6.82 -5.08
C GLY A 32 14.25 6.99 -4.24
N MET A 33 13.06 6.75 -4.82
CA MET A 33 11.77 6.92 -4.16
C MET A 33 11.18 5.57 -3.71
N PRO A 34 10.45 5.51 -2.58
CA PRO A 34 9.79 4.29 -2.12
C PRO A 34 8.62 3.91 -3.04
N VAL A 35 8.47 2.61 -3.28
CA VAL A 35 7.32 2.02 -4.00
C VAL A 35 6.50 1.19 -3.03
N GLY A 36 5.18 1.40 -3.05
CA GLY A 36 4.22 0.66 -2.23
C GLY A 36 3.48 -0.41 -3.04
N LEU A 37 3.10 -1.49 -2.37
CA LEU A 37 2.22 -2.55 -2.86
C LEU A 37 0.97 -2.58 -1.98
N MET A 38 -0.21 -2.62 -2.62
CA MET A 38 -1.47 -2.70 -1.90
C MET A 38 -1.95 -4.15 -1.81
N PHE A 39 -2.26 -4.59 -0.59
CA PHE A 39 -3.03 -5.80 -0.36
C PHE A 39 -4.48 -5.43 -0.07
N THR A 40 -5.40 -6.21 -0.62
CA THR A 40 -6.85 -6.06 -0.43
C THR A 40 -7.42 -7.43 -0.11
N SER A 41 -8.28 -7.53 0.89
CA SER A 41 -9.01 -8.75 1.23
C SER A 41 -10.50 -8.58 0.98
N ASP A 42 -11.24 -9.69 1.09
CA ASP A 42 -12.70 -9.63 1.22
C ASP A 42 -13.10 -8.97 2.55
N HIS A 43 -14.37 -8.57 2.66
CA HIS A 43 -14.92 -7.95 3.87
C HIS A 43 -14.70 -8.83 5.11
N TRP A 44 -14.30 -8.20 6.22
CA TRP A 44 -14.11 -8.82 7.54
C TRP A 44 -12.96 -9.83 7.66
N ASN A 45 -12.03 -9.87 6.69
CA ASN A 45 -10.84 -10.72 6.70
C ASN A 45 -9.55 -9.94 7.02
N GLU A 46 -9.62 -8.97 7.94
CA GLU A 46 -8.46 -8.18 8.36
C GLU A 46 -7.35 -9.04 8.98
N ASP A 47 -7.69 -10.16 9.60
CA ASP A 47 -6.75 -11.12 10.18
C ASP A 47 -5.84 -11.75 9.11
N VAL A 48 -6.43 -12.17 7.98
CA VAL A 48 -5.70 -12.70 6.82
C VAL A 48 -4.85 -11.61 6.18
N LEU A 49 -5.43 -10.41 6.01
CA LEU A 49 -4.74 -9.26 5.43
C LEU A 49 -3.50 -8.86 6.25
N LEU A 50 -3.65 -8.75 7.56
CA LEU A 50 -2.54 -8.42 8.48
C LEU A 50 -1.51 -9.55 8.53
N SER A 51 -1.94 -10.81 8.53
CA SER A 51 -1.02 -11.96 8.49
C SER A 51 -0.16 -11.93 7.22
N ALA A 52 -0.76 -11.66 6.06
CA ALA A 52 -0.03 -11.52 4.81
C ALA A 52 0.97 -10.35 4.84
N ALA A 53 0.58 -9.22 5.43
CA ALA A 53 1.47 -8.06 5.59
C ALA A 53 2.67 -8.37 6.49
N VAL A 54 2.46 -9.06 7.62
CA VAL A 54 3.52 -9.46 8.55
C VAL A 54 4.50 -10.44 7.88
N GLU A 55 4.00 -11.43 7.14
CA GLU A 55 4.88 -12.34 6.41
C GLU A 55 5.66 -11.63 5.30
N TRP A 56 5.06 -10.65 4.62
CA TRP A 56 5.75 -9.83 3.63
C TRP A 56 6.89 -9.02 4.27
N GLU A 57 6.62 -8.36 5.40
CA GLU A 57 7.59 -7.49 6.08
C GLU A 57 8.85 -8.24 6.52
N LYS A 58 8.75 -9.52 6.92
CA LYS A 58 9.91 -10.35 7.27
C LYS A 58 10.92 -10.50 6.12
N GLY A 59 10.45 -10.46 4.88
CA GLY A 59 11.28 -10.58 3.68
C GLY A 59 11.76 -9.26 3.10
N PHE A 60 11.29 -8.12 3.64
CA PHE A 60 11.53 -6.81 3.06
C PHE A 60 12.39 -5.92 3.97
N GLU A 61 13.54 -5.47 3.46
CA GLU A 61 14.40 -4.53 4.18
C GLU A 61 13.97 -3.07 3.90
N MET A 62 13.41 -2.41 4.91
CA MET A 62 12.98 -1.02 4.82
C MET A 62 14.16 -0.05 5.01
N LYS A 63 14.38 0.84 4.03
CA LYS A 63 15.34 1.95 4.13
C LYS A 63 14.72 3.12 4.88
N ARG A 64 15.50 3.71 5.80
CA ARG A 64 15.11 4.93 6.49
C ARG A 64 15.20 6.15 5.56
N PRO A 65 14.29 7.12 5.68
CA PRO A 65 14.41 8.39 4.97
C PRO A 65 15.71 9.12 5.33
N GLU A 66 16.27 9.83 4.36
CA GLU A 66 17.46 10.68 4.52
C GLU A 66 17.21 11.91 5.41
N VAL A 67 15.96 12.34 5.49
CA VAL A 67 15.54 13.48 6.31
C VAL A 67 15.37 13.03 7.76
N LYS A 68 16.07 13.70 8.68
CA LYS A 68 15.84 13.54 10.13
C LYS A 68 14.60 14.36 10.53
N ALA A 69 13.72 13.73 11.30
CA ALA A 69 12.56 14.37 11.91
C ALA A 69 12.96 15.48 12.88
#